data_AF-A0A8S4A2M0-F1
#
_entry.id   AF-A0A8S4A2M0-F1
#
_cell.length_a   1.000
_cell.length_b   1.000
_cell.length_c   1.000
_cell.angle_alpha   90.00
_cell.angle_beta   90.00
_cell.angle_gamma   90.00
#
_symmetry.space_group_name_H-M   'P 1'
#
loop_
_entity.id
_entity.type
_entity.pdbx_description
1 polymer ?
#
loop_
_entity_poly.entity_id
_entity_poly.type
_entity_poly.pdbx_seq_one_letter_code
_entity_poly.pdbx_strand_id
1 'polypeptide(L)'
;IPKAVLHLLKNPVYAVLLPAICLEICIVAGFVVFLPKYLESQFGTSTSQANLLTGGIAIPGAVIGILVGGYILKRMALSPKGAIQFVLLLNTLALCGFSFFFYMGCDNVKIAGANFPYFNSSGHKIFEANLTSSCNQNCACSQNHIQPICGINGITYFSPCHAGCTGSNYFYDHGKEERSFNYSGCSCIGDSPLAHSDLEVIYSPMATSGACKNTCERMLPFLIMLVVMTFCVAGTQMPILMVTLRSVGTMERSFALGLQFVGMRLFAYIPSPIFFGNAIDSTCLLWSVTCERNGSCLLYDIVTFRYKYIGIAASLKVISMGFFVAVWYFIRRRTLAEAAAANRVEIQTSTSPVDRTEGNNLGAVTHTARPSELGITPATPPHQYDHDHRNNGSSSVGQGVNGRRQPDQDQGLDHLTLRGPEDAYIRGPNVTTLSNIPGEESVL
;
A
#
# COMPACT_ATOMS: atom_id res chain seq x y z
N ILE A 1 10.07 21.06 24.48
CA ILE A 1 9.30 20.53 23.33
C ILE A 1 8.87 21.64 22.35
N PRO A 2 8.08 22.67 22.71
CA PRO A 2 7.57 23.65 21.72
C PRO A 2 8.68 24.47 21.02
N LYS A 3 9.75 24.84 21.74
CA LYS A 3 10.91 25.54 21.13
C LYS A 3 11.65 24.69 20.09
N ALA A 4 11.79 23.37 20.34
CA ALA A 4 12.44 22.45 19.41
C ALA A 4 11.60 22.19 18.16
N VAL A 5 10.27 22.06 18.32
CA VAL A 5 9.34 21.97 17.17
C VAL A 5 9.42 23.23 16.31
N LEU A 6 9.39 24.41 16.93
CA LEU A 6 9.47 25.68 16.20
C LEU A 6 10.82 25.83 15.48
N HIS A 7 11.91 25.39 16.09
CA HIS A 7 13.23 25.39 15.48
C HIS A 7 13.26 24.53 14.20
N LEU A 8 12.70 23.32 14.25
CA LEU A 8 12.57 22.42 13.10
C LEU A 8 11.68 22.99 11.99
N LEU A 9 10.53 23.57 12.34
CA LEU A 9 9.62 24.18 11.37
C LEU A 9 10.16 25.50 10.78
N LYS A 10 11.13 26.14 11.44
CA LYS A 10 11.84 27.31 10.88
C LYS A 10 12.84 26.90 9.80
N ASN A 11 13.23 25.64 9.72
CA ASN A 11 14.06 25.13 8.64
C ASN A 11 13.23 24.97 7.35
N PRO A 12 13.50 25.76 6.31
CA PRO A 12 12.65 25.82 5.12
C PRO A 12 12.60 24.48 4.36
N VAL A 13 13.67 23.68 4.41
CA VAL A 13 13.69 22.37 3.74
C VAL A 13 12.75 21.39 4.45
N TYR A 14 12.85 21.29 5.78
CA TYR A 14 12.01 20.38 6.56
C TYR A 14 10.53 20.81 6.56
N ALA A 15 10.27 22.11 6.68
CA ALA A 15 8.91 22.67 6.70
C ALA A 15 8.11 22.38 5.42
N VAL A 16 8.78 22.35 4.26
CA VAL A 16 8.16 22.04 2.95
C VAL A 16 8.17 20.54 2.67
N LEU A 17 9.18 19.82 3.17
CA LEU A 17 9.27 18.36 3.01
C LEU A 17 8.20 17.61 3.80
N LEU A 18 7.88 18.05 5.03
CA LEU A 18 6.87 17.42 5.87
C LEU A 18 5.47 17.31 5.18
N PRO A 19 4.87 18.39 4.66
CA PRO A 19 3.59 18.30 3.94
C PRO A 19 3.71 17.47 2.65
N ALA A 20 4.84 17.50 1.94
CA ALA A 20 5.06 16.64 0.77
C ALA A 20 4.93 15.15 1.14
N ILE A 21 5.60 14.74 2.22
CA ILE A 21 5.54 13.36 2.73
C ILE A 21 4.10 13.01 3.18
N CYS A 22 3.42 13.92 3.86
CA CYS A 22 2.03 13.69 4.27
C CYS A 22 1.11 13.44 3.06
N LEU A 23 1.25 14.20 1.97
CA LEU A 23 0.46 13.99 0.76
C LEU A 23 0.77 12.64 0.08
N GLU A 24 2.05 12.26 -0.02
CA GLU A 24 2.44 10.94 -0.55
C GLU A 24 1.84 9.80 0.26
N ILE A 25 1.95 9.86 1.58
CA ILE A 25 1.40 8.82 2.47
C ILE A 25 -0.13 8.84 2.46
N CYS A 26 -0.76 10.00 2.26
CA CYS A 26 -2.21 10.12 2.11
C CYS A 26 -2.68 9.34 0.89
N ILE A 27 -1.96 9.47 -0.24
CA ILE A 27 -2.24 8.71 -1.47
C ILE A 27 -2.06 7.22 -1.22
N VAL A 28 -0.92 6.80 -0.65
CA VAL A 28 -0.64 5.37 -0.40
C VAL A 28 -1.66 4.73 0.53
N ALA A 29 -2.00 5.39 1.63
CA ALA A 29 -2.97 4.87 2.60
C ALA A 29 -4.35 4.68 1.98
N GLY A 30 -4.83 5.67 1.23
CA GLY A 30 -6.16 5.64 0.61
C GLY A 30 -6.23 4.63 -0.51
N PHE A 31 -5.16 4.55 -1.30
CA PHE A 31 -5.06 3.59 -2.39
C PHE A 31 -5.03 2.16 -1.86
N VAL A 32 -4.23 1.85 -0.84
CA VAL A 32 -4.10 0.48 -0.30
C VAL A 32 -5.42 0.00 0.33
N VAL A 33 -6.11 0.86 1.09
CA VAL A 33 -7.35 0.48 1.79
C VAL A 33 -8.48 0.13 0.83
N PHE A 34 -8.64 0.89 -0.25
CA PHE A 34 -9.76 0.73 -1.18
C PHE A 34 -9.41 0.00 -2.48
N LEU A 35 -8.15 -0.34 -2.71
CA LEU A 35 -7.73 -1.09 -3.89
C LEU A 35 -8.45 -2.44 -4.06
N PRO A 36 -8.66 -3.28 -3.02
CA PRO A 36 -9.41 -4.52 -3.19
C PRO A 36 -10.83 -4.25 -3.69
N LYS A 37 -11.52 -3.27 -3.07
CA LYS A 37 -12.86 -2.85 -3.49
C LYS A 37 -12.87 -2.30 -4.92
N TYR A 38 -11.80 -1.62 -5.31
CA TYR A 38 -11.62 -1.13 -6.68
C TYR A 38 -11.48 -2.28 -7.67
N LEU A 39 -10.68 -3.30 -7.35
CA LEU A 39 -10.53 -4.48 -8.20
C LEU A 39 -11.85 -5.26 -8.34
N GLU A 40 -12.56 -5.50 -7.22
CA GLU A 40 -13.88 -6.13 -7.23
C GLU A 40 -14.85 -5.39 -8.16
N SER A 41 -14.94 -4.08 -8.01
CA SER A 41 -15.94 -3.26 -8.72
C SER A 41 -15.58 -3.04 -10.19
N GLN A 42 -14.29 -2.86 -10.52
CA GLN A 42 -13.86 -2.62 -11.90
C GLN A 42 -13.78 -3.89 -12.74
N PHE A 43 -13.20 -4.96 -12.18
CA PHE A 43 -12.88 -6.17 -12.94
C PHE A 43 -13.81 -7.34 -12.63
N GLY A 44 -14.77 -7.17 -11.71
CA GLY A 44 -15.73 -8.23 -11.35
C GLY A 44 -15.08 -9.45 -10.68
N THR A 45 -13.90 -9.27 -10.09
CA THR A 45 -13.19 -10.34 -9.37
C THR A 45 -13.86 -10.61 -8.02
N SER A 46 -13.73 -11.83 -7.50
CA SER A 46 -14.19 -12.14 -6.15
C SER A 46 -13.38 -11.39 -5.08
N THR A 47 -13.99 -11.14 -3.92
CA THR A 47 -13.33 -10.47 -2.78
C THR A 47 -12.05 -11.17 -2.32
N SER A 48 -12.03 -12.50 -2.33
CA SER A 48 -10.83 -13.26 -1.97
C SER A 48 -9.70 -13.06 -2.97
N GLN A 49 -10.00 -13.13 -4.27
CA GLN A 49 -9.02 -12.90 -5.34
C GLN A 49 -8.51 -11.45 -5.34
N ALA A 50 -9.39 -10.45 -5.15
CA ALA A 50 -9.00 -9.04 -5.07
C ALA A 50 -8.01 -8.76 -3.94
N ASN A 51 -8.29 -9.31 -2.75
CA ASN A 51 -7.42 -9.17 -1.59
C ASN A 51 -6.09 -9.90 -1.80
N LEU A 52 -6.11 -11.12 -2.36
CA LEU A 52 -4.91 -11.88 -2.66
C LEU A 52 -4.02 -11.18 -3.70
N LEU A 53 -4.60 -10.64 -4.77
CA LEU A 53 -3.88 -9.88 -5.78
C LEU A 53 -3.29 -8.59 -5.20
N THR A 54 -4.08 -7.86 -4.41
CA THR A 54 -3.62 -6.62 -3.77
C THR A 54 -2.44 -6.89 -2.83
N GLY A 55 -2.57 -7.82 -1.89
CA GLY A 55 -1.51 -8.15 -0.94
C GLY A 55 -0.32 -8.87 -1.58
N GLY A 56 -0.59 -9.83 -2.44
CA GLY A 56 0.42 -10.69 -3.06
C GLY A 56 1.29 -9.99 -4.09
N ILE A 57 0.79 -8.93 -4.74
CA ILE A 57 1.51 -8.23 -5.81
C ILE A 57 2.06 -6.88 -5.34
N ALA A 58 1.27 -6.09 -4.60
CA ALA A 58 1.71 -4.75 -4.20
C ALA A 58 2.81 -4.80 -3.12
N ILE A 59 2.70 -5.71 -2.13
CA ILE A 59 3.65 -5.78 -1.02
C ILE A 59 5.06 -6.15 -1.50
N PRO A 60 5.27 -7.22 -2.29
CA PRO A 60 6.61 -7.53 -2.81
C PRO A 60 7.16 -6.41 -3.69
N GLY A 61 6.32 -5.78 -4.52
CA GLY A 61 6.70 -4.63 -5.32
C GLY A 61 7.22 -3.47 -4.47
N ALA A 62 6.57 -3.19 -3.34
CA ALA A 62 7.01 -2.17 -2.40
C ALA A 62 8.37 -2.51 -1.75
N VAL A 63 8.54 -3.75 -1.29
CA VAL A 63 9.80 -4.22 -0.68
C VAL A 63 10.96 -4.10 -1.67
N ILE A 64 10.77 -4.61 -2.89
CA ILE A 64 11.77 -4.52 -3.97
C ILE A 64 12.07 -3.04 -4.28
N GLY A 65 11.06 -2.18 -4.34
CA GLY A 65 11.22 -0.74 -4.54
C GLY A 65 12.10 -0.09 -3.48
N ILE A 66 11.83 -0.33 -2.19
CA ILE A 66 12.61 0.21 -1.07
C ILE A 66 14.07 -0.24 -1.15
N LEU A 67 14.30 -1.54 -1.37
CA LEU A 67 15.64 -2.10 -1.45
C LEU A 67 16.43 -1.55 -2.64
N VAL A 68 15.82 -1.51 -3.82
CA VAL A 68 16.48 -0.97 -5.03
C VAL A 68 16.72 0.53 -4.89
N GLY A 69 15.77 1.30 -4.33
CA GLY A 69 15.95 2.72 -4.04
C GLY A 69 17.13 2.98 -3.09
N GLY A 70 17.25 2.17 -2.02
CA GLY A 70 18.38 2.21 -1.09
C GLY A 70 19.72 1.79 -1.73
N TYR A 71 19.68 0.76 -2.58
CA TYR A 71 20.86 0.30 -3.32
C TYR A 71 21.38 1.35 -4.29
N ILE A 72 20.49 2.00 -5.05
CA ILE A 72 20.84 3.08 -5.98
C ILE A 72 21.48 4.26 -5.23
N LEU A 73 20.89 4.67 -4.10
CA LEU A 73 21.47 5.73 -3.23
C LEU A 73 22.90 5.41 -2.79
N LYS A 74 23.12 4.18 -2.32
CA LYS A 74 24.43 3.75 -1.82
C LYS A 74 25.44 3.62 -2.96
N ARG A 75 25.07 2.96 -4.06
CA ARG A 75 25.97 2.67 -5.19
C ARG A 75 26.39 3.94 -5.93
N MET A 76 25.47 4.87 -6.13
CA MET A 76 25.74 6.12 -6.83
C MET A 76 26.31 7.22 -5.91
N ALA A 77 26.45 6.94 -4.61
CA ALA A 77 26.90 7.91 -3.59
C ALA A 77 26.21 9.27 -3.74
N LEU A 78 24.88 9.25 -3.93
CA LEU A 78 24.11 10.43 -4.30
C LEU A 78 24.20 11.51 -3.23
N SER A 79 24.58 12.72 -3.62
CA SER A 79 24.49 13.90 -2.76
C SER A 79 23.02 14.21 -2.43
N PRO A 80 22.71 15.01 -1.38
CA PRO A 80 21.33 15.41 -1.08
C PRO A 80 20.59 16.04 -2.27
N LYS A 81 21.31 16.76 -3.14
CA LYS A 81 20.80 17.32 -4.39
C LYS A 81 20.45 16.22 -5.41
N GLY A 82 21.30 15.20 -5.55
CA GLY A 82 21.02 14.06 -6.42
C GLY A 82 19.88 13.19 -5.89
N ALA A 83 19.79 12.99 -4.58
CA ALA A 83 18.72 12.23 -3.94
C ALA A 83 17.34 12.85 -4.21
N ILE A 84 17.19 14.16 -4.07
CA ILE A 84 15.91 14.83 -4.37
C ILE A 84 15.58 14.83 -5.88
N GLN A 85 16.59 14.88 -6.76
CA GLN A 85 16.37 14.74 -8.21
C GLN A 85 15.87 13.34 -8.57
N PHE A 86 16.41 12.31 -7.91
CA PHE A 86 15.94 10.93 -8.05
C PHE A 86 14.49 10.76 -7.54
N VAL A 87 14.14 11.41 -6.42
CA VAL A 87 12.75 11.46 -5.93
C VAL A 87 11.82 12.11 -6.96
N LEU A 88 12.21 13.25 -7.54
CA LEU A 88 11.42 13.92 -8.57
C LEU A 88 11.23 13.05 -9.82
N LEU A 89 12.27 12.33 -10.25
CA LEU A 89 12.20 11.39 -11.36
C LEU A 89 11.16 10.28 -11.10
N LEU A 90 11.27 9.59 -9.97
CA LEU A 90 10.34 8.50 -9.60
C LEU A 90 8.90 9.01 -9.39
N ASN A 91 8.74 10.20 -8.81
CA ASN A 91 7.41 10.82 -8.68
C ASN A 91 6.81 11.19 -10.03
N THR A 92 7.63 11.60 -11.00
CA THR A 92 7.16 11.95 -12.35
C THR A 92 6.72 10.68 -13.08
N LEU A 93 7.51 9.60 -12.97
CA LEU A 93 7.14 8.29 -13.50
C LEU A 93 5.84 7.78 -12.87
N ALA A 94 5.66 7.97 -11.56
CA ALA A 94 4.43 7.64 -10.88
C ALA A 94 3.23 8.47 -11.40
N LEU A 95 3.39 9.77 -11.61
CA LEU A 95 2.34 10.62 -12.17
C LEU A 95 1.91 10.18 -13.57
N CYS A 96 2.87 9.79 -14.42
CA CYS A 96 2.59 9.21 -15.73
C CYS A 96 1.78 7.90 -15.61
N GLY A 97 2.09 7.06 -14.62
CA GLY A 97 1.33 5.84 -14.40
C GLY A 97 -0.11 6.04 -13.92
N PHE A 98 -0.38 7.07 -13.10
CA PHE A 98 -1.76 7.46 -12.78
C PHE A 98 -2.54 7.88 -14.03
N SER A 99 -1.89 8.59 -14.96
CA SER A 99 -2.50 8.97 -16.24
C SER A 99 -2.93 7.74 -17.05
N PHE A 100 -2.13 6.68 -17.01
CA PHE A 100 -2.45 5.41 -17.68
C PHE A 100 -3.63 4.66 -17.03
N PHE A 101 -3.77 4.72 -15.70
CA PHE A 101 -4.92 4.10 -15.01
C PHE A 101 -6.28 4.67 -15.43
N PHE A 102 -6.36 5.94 -15.85
CA PHE A 102 -7.60 6.49 -16.41
C PHE A 102 -8.08 5.75 -17.67
N TYR A 103 -7.16 5.25 -18.49
CA TYR A 103 -7.48 4.53 -19.73
C TYR A 103 -7.71 3.04 -19.53
N MET A 104 -7.38 2.48 -18.35
CA MET A 104 -7.38 1.03 -18.11
C MET A 104 -8.64 0.45 -17.50
N GLY A 105 -9.63 1.27 -17.12
CA GLY A 105 -10.85 0.70 -16.54
C GLY A 105 -11.79 0.09 -17.58
N CYS A 106 -12.78 -0.63 -17.07
CA CYS A 106 -13.82 -1.28 -17.86
C CYS A 106 -15.05 -0.37 -18.01
N ASP A 107 -15.93 -0.72 -18.95
CA ASP A 107 -17.24 -0.08 -19.08
C ASP A 107 -18.28 -0.74 -18.17
N ASN A 108 -19.27 0.04 -17.75
CA ASN A 108 -20.36 -0.43 -16.88
C ASN A 108 -21.07 -1.65 -17.50
N VAL A 109 -21.25 -2.71 -16.71
CA VAL A 109 -22.16 -3.81 -17.05
C VAL A 109 -23.57 -3.26 -17.10
N LYS A 110 -24.35 -3.60 -18.14
CA LYS A 110 -25.75 -3.18 -18.24
C LYS A 110 -26.58 -3.92 -17.18
N ILE A 111 -27.11 -3.18 -16.21
CA ILE A 111 -27.92 -3.66 -15.10
C ILE A 111 -29.31 -3.01 -15.16
N ALA A 112 -30.34 -3.84 -15.30
CA ALA A 112 -31.73 -3.40 -15.39
C ALA A 112 -32.16 -2.64 -14.13
N GLY A 113 -32.77 -1.47 -14.30
CA GLY A 113 -33.26 -0.60 -13.23
C GLY A 113 -32.19 0.22 -12.51
N ALA A 114 -30.91 -0.08 -12.69
CA ALA A 114 -29.81 0.68 -12.08
C ALA A 114 -29.18 1.66 -13.06
N ASN A 115 -28.54 1.15 -14.13
CA ASN A 115 -27.89 1.97 -15.16
C ASN A 115 -28.49 1.75 -16.57
N PHE A 116 -29.42 0.80 -16.70
CA PHE A 116 -30.14 0.51 -17.93
C PHE A 116 -31.64 0.37 -17.62
N PRO A 117 -32.55 1.04 -18.36
CA PRO A 117 -33.97 0.98 -18.07
C PRO A 117 -34.56 -0.40 -18.36
N TYR A 118 -35.60 -0.77 -17.61
CA TYR A 118 -36.44 -1.91 -17.99
C TYR A 118 -37.17 -1.60 -19.31
N PHE A 119 -37.42 -2.64 -20.11
CA PHE A 119 -38.18 -2.54 -21.36
C PHE A 119 -39.49 -1.77 -21.13
N ASN A 120 -39.83 -0.83 -22.03
CA ASN A 120 -41.02 0.03 -21.97
C ASN A 120 -41.01 1.20 -20.96
N SER A 121 -39.87 1.52 -20.31
CA SER A 121 -39.74 2.70 -19.44
C SER A 121 -38.95 3.83 -20.11
N SER A 122 -39.61 4.59 -20.98
CA SER A 122 -39.00 5.66 -21.80
C SER A 122 -38.66 6.97 -21.06
N GLY A 123 -38.75 6.99 -19.72
CA GLY A 123 -38.77 8.24 -18.95
C GLY A 123 -37.88 8.31 -17.70
N HIS A 124 -36.95 7.37 -17.50
CA HIS A 124 -36.20 7.35 -16.25
C HIS A 124 -35.09 8.41 -16.23
N LYS A 125 -35.11 9.27 -15.20
CA LYS A 125 -33.99 10.14 -14.89
C LYS A 125 -32.80 9.25 -14.53
N ILE A 126 -31.66 9.46 -15.18
CA ILE A 126 -30.41 8.69 -15.05
C ILE A 126 -29.87 8.63 -13.59
N PHE A 127 -30.49 9.32 -12.63
CA PHE A 127 -29.97 9.61 -11.30
C PHE A 127 -30.67 8.88 -10.14
N GLU A 128 -31.68 8.05 -10.39
CA GLU A 128 -32.37 7.31 -9.32
C GLU A 128 -32.58 5.86 -9.75
N ALA A 129 -31.88 4.91 -9.10
CA ALA A 129 -32.02 3.50 -9.42
C ALA A 129 -33.39 2.99 -8.94
N ASN A 130 -34.20 2.47 -9.85
CA ASN A 130 -35.48 1.81 -9.54
C ASN A 130 -35.48 0.41 -10.15
N LEU A 131 -35.36 -0.60 -9.28
CA LEU A 131 -35.35 -2.00 -9.67
C LEU A 131 -36.76 -2.56 -9.95
N THR A 132 -37.80 -1.76 -9.73
CA THR A 132 -39.21 -2.17 -9.87
C THR A 132 -39.79 -1.73 -11.21
N SER A 133 -40.42 -2.64 -11.93
CA SER A 133 -41.08 -2.44 -13.22
C SER A 133 -42.35 -3.29 -13.32
N SER A 134 -43.22 -3.02 -14.28
CA SER A 134 -44.50 -3.74 -14.45
C SER A 134 -44.34 -5.27 -14.53
N CYS A 135 -43.20 -5.74 -15.02
CA CYS A 135 -42.89 -7.16 -15.16
C CYS A 135 -42.53 -7.86 -13.84
N ASN A 136 -42.01 -7.15 -12.82
CA ASN A 136 -41.57 -7.73 -11.54
C ASN A 136 -42.34 -7.20 -10.31
N GLN A 137 -43.30 -6.29 -10.50
CA GLN A 137 -44.12 -5.72 -9.43
C GLN A 137 -44.89 -6.77 -8.61
N ASN A 138 -45.23 -7.90 -9.22
CA ASN A 138 -45.99 -8.96 -8.55
C ASN A 138 -45.12 -9.88 -7.66
N CYS A 139 -43.80 -9.70 -7.65
CA CYS A 139 -42.88 -10.65 -7.04
C CYS A 139 -42.32 -10.24 -5.65
N ALA A 140 -42.73 -9.08 -5.11
CA ALA A 140 -42.32 -8.58 -3.78
C ALA A 140 -40.81 -8.78 -3.49
N CYS A 141 -39.97 -8.38 -4.45
CA CYS A 141 -38.54 -8.69 -4.42
C CYS A 141 -37.80 -7.98 -3.28
N SER A 142 -36.88 -8.70 -2.62
CA SER A 142 -35.97 -8.11 -1.62
C SER A 142 -34.96 -7.19 -2.29
N GLN A 143 -34.87 -5.94 -1.82
CA GLN A 143 -33.91 -4.94 -2.33
C GLN A 143 -32.48 -5.15 -1.81
N ASN A 144 -32.27 -5.98 -0.79
CA ASN A 144 -30.97 -6.14 -0.13
C ASN A 144 -30.18 -7.39 -0.58
N HIS A 145 -30.85 -8.36 -1.23
CA HIS A 145 -30.22 -9.63 -1.57
C HIS A 145 -29.80 -9.65 -3.05
N ILE A 146 -28.52 -9.35 -3.31
CA ILE A 146 -27.95 -9.38 -4.66
C ILE A 146 -27.68 -10.83 -5.07
N GLN A 147 -28.30 -11.27 -6.17
CA GLN A 147 -27.97 -12.54 -6.80
C GLN A 147 -28.02 -12.36 -8.32
N PRO A 148 -26.96 -11.81 -8.93
CA PRO A 148 -27.04 -11.35 -10.31
C PRO A 148 -27.27 -12.52 -11.26
N ILE A 149 -28.12 -12.29 -12.27
CA ILE A 149 -28.34 -13.22 -13.37
C ILE A 149 -28.17 -12.50 -14.71
N CYS A 150 -27.67 -13.21 -15.71
CA CYS A 150 -27.50 -12.69 -17.06
C CYS A 150 -28.63 -13.19 -17.95
N GLY A 151 -29.46 -12.28 -18.45
CA GLY A 151 -30.49 -12.61 -19.43
C GLY A 151 -29.93 -12.87 -20.83
N ILE A 152 -30.67 -13.61 -21.66
CA ILE A 152 -30.33 -13.83 -23.07
C ILE A 152 -30.19 -12.54 -23.89
N ASN A 153 -30.77 -11.45 -23.42
CA ASN A 153 -30.66 -10.11 -23.98
C ASN A 153 -29.33 -9.41 -23.64
N GLY A 154 -28.42 -10.06 -22.90
CA GLY A 154 -27.14 -9.49 -22.48
C GLY A 154 -27.27 -8.41 -21.40
N ILE A 155 -28.41 -8.38 -20.68
CA ILE A 155 -28.66 -7.47 -19.57
C ILE A 155 -28.57 -8.27 -18.26
N THR A 156 -27.87 -7.69 -17.28
CA THR A 156 -27.80 -8.25 -15.93
C THR A 156 -28.99 -7.78 -15.10
N TYR A 157 -29.62 -8.69 -14.37
CA TYR A 157 -30.70 -8.38 -13.45
C TYR A 157 -30.24 -8.59 -12.02
N PHE A 158 -30.73 -7.77 -11.08
CA PHE A 158 -30.29 -7.75 -9.69
C PHE A 158 -30.52 -9.08 -8.95
N SER A 159 -31.63 -9.74 -9.25
CA SER A 159 -31.94 -11.10 -8.79
C SER A 159 -32.89 -11.82 -9.75
N PRO A 160 -33.08 -13.15 -9.62
CA PRO A 160 -34.08 -13.89 -10.41
C PRO A 160 -35.50 -13.31 -10.26
N CYS A 161 -35.84 -12.83 -9.07
CA CYS A 161 -37.10 -12.14 -8.78
C CYS A 161 -37.24 -10.84 -9.59
N HIS A 162 -36.18 -10.03 -9.65
CA HIS A 162 -36.19 -8.78 -10.39
C HIS A 162 -36.23 -8.97 -11.92
N ALA A 163 -35.93 -10.17 -12.41
CA ALA A 163 -36.15 -10.57 -13.80
C ALA A 163 -37.53 -11.21 -14.03
N GLY A 164 -38.30 -11.44 -12.96
CA GLY A 164 -39.62 -12.05 -13.02
C GLY A 164 -39.63 -13.53 -13.40
N CYS A 165 -38.55 -14.26 -13.08
CA CYS A 165 -38.43 -15.68 -13.39
C CYS A 165 -39.29 -16.54 -12.46
N THR A 166 -39.99 -17.52 -13.03
CA THR A 166 -40.86 -18.47 -12.28
C THR A 166 -40.25 -19.86 -12.13
N GLY A 167 -39.29 -20.22 -12.99
CA GLY A 167 -38.61 -21.51 -12.97
C GLY A 167 -37.10 -21.40 -12.84
N SER A 168 -36.49 -22.38 -12.18
CA SER A 168 -35.03 -22.56 -12.11
C SER A 168 -34.67 -24.03 -12.26
N ASN A 169 -33.77 -24.34 -13.18
CA ASN A 169 -33.22 -25.67 -13.41
C ASN A 169 -31.72 -25.67 -13.07
N TYR A 170 -31.27 -26.75 -12.43
CA TYR A 170 -29.87 -26.94 -12.10
C TYR A 170 -29.11 -27.41 -13.33
N PHE A 171 -27.93 -26.84 -13.58
CA PHE A 171 -27.01 -27.30 -14.61
C PHE A 171 -25.61 -27.46 -14.03
N TYR A 172 -24.96 -28.58 -14.37
CA TYR A 172 -23.57 -28.86 -14.01
C TYR A 172 -22.66 -28.42 -15.16
N ASP A 173 -21.91 -27.35 -14.95
CA ASP A 173 -20.84 -26.96 -15.86
C ASP A 173 -19.63 -27.89 -15.60
N HIS A 174 -19.29 -28.75 -16.57
CA HIS A 174 -18.19 -29.70 -16.45
C HIS A 174 -16.88 -28.94 -16.18
N GLY A 175 -16.37 -28.98 -14.94
CA GLY A 175 -15.11 -28.34 -14.54
C GLY A 175 -15.22 -27.21 -13.51
N LYS A 176 -16.42 -26.85 -13.03
CA LYS A 176 -16.61 -25.96 -11.87
C LYS A 176 -17.31 -26.71 -10.73
N GLU A 177 -16.79 -26.56 -9.49
CA GLU A 177 -17.42 -27.12 -8.29
C GLU A 177 -18.75 -26.42 -7.92
N GLU A 178 -19.01 -25.24 -8.49
CA GLU A 178 -20.21 -24.45 -8.20
C GLU A 178 -21.40 -24.83 -9.11
N ARG A 179 -22.57 -25.02 -8.49
CA ARG A 179 -23.85 -25.27 -9.16
C ARG A 179 -24.30 -24.01 -9.90
N SER A 180 -24.41 -24.08 -11.24
CA SER A 180 -25.00 -23.02 -12.05
C SER A 180 -26.50 -23.21 -12.20
N PHE A 181 -27.29 -22.14 -12.08
CA PHE A 181 -28.74 -22.18 -12.29
C PHE A 181 -29.10 -21.56 -13.63
N ASN A 182 -30.01 -22.22 -14.31
CA ASN A 182 -30.65 -21.78 -15.53
C ASN A 182 -32.08 -21.38 -15.21
N TYR A 183 -32.44 -20.12 -15.44
CA TYR A 183 -33.75 -19.58 -15.12
C TYR A 183 -34.64 -19.53 -16.37
N SER A 184 -35.93 -19.79 -16.17
CA SER A 184 -36.95 -19.82 -17.21
C SER A 184 -38.21 -19.06 -16.77
N GLY A 185 -39.03 -18.69 -17.75
CA GLY A 185 -40.29 -17.97 -17.51
C GLY A 185 -40.07 -16.58 -16.92
N CYS A 186 -39.06 -15.85 -17.40
CA CYS A 186 -38.67 -14.53 -16.90
C CYS A 186 -39.44 -13.42 -17.64
N SER A 187 -40.43 -12.82 -16.97
CA SER A 187 -41.31 -11.80 -17.56
C SER A 187 -40.61 -10.49 -17.95
N CYS A 188 -39.45 -10.16 -17.33
CA CYS A 188 -38.71 -8.93 -17.61
C CYS A 188 -37.64 -9.08 -18.70
N ILE A 189 -37.47 -10.28 -19.24
CA ILE A 189 -36.52 -10.56 -20.32
C ILE A 189 -37.35 -10.66 -21.60
N GLY A 190 -37.30 -9.62 -22.43
CA GLY A 190 -38.04 -9.60 -23.69
C GLY A 190 -37.56 -10.70 -24.63
N ASP A 191 -38.50 -11.35 -25.31
CA ASP A 191 -38.21 -12.35 -26.34
C ASP A 191 -37.32 -11.73 -27.43
N SER A 192 -36.15 -12.31 -27.65
CA SER A 192 -35.39 -12.04 -28.86
C SER A 192 -36.18 -12.60 -30.06
N PRO A 193 -36.26 -11.90 -31.21
CA PRO A 193 -37.03 -12.33 -32.39
C PRO A 193 -36.55 -13.63 -33.06
N LEU A 194 -35.62 -14.37 -32.44
CA LEU A 194 -35.14 -15.67 -32.89
C LEU A 194 -35.99 -16.85 -32.41
N ALA A 195 -37.02 -16.61 -31.60
CA ALA A 195 -37.97 -17.65 -31.14
C ALA A 195 -39.12 -17.95 -32.12
N HIS A 196 -39.03 -17.51 -33.38
CA HIS A 196 -39.97 -17.84 -34.46
C HIS A 196 -39.27 -18.66 -35.55
N SER A 197 -38.59 -19.73 -35.15
CA SER A 197 -38.20 -20.78 -36.07
C SER A 197 -38.64 -22.10 -35.45
N ASP A 198 -39.74 -22.63 -35.95
CA ASP A 198 -40.17 -24.02 -35.75
C ASP A 198 -39.04 -24.95 -36.18
N LEU A 199 -38.11 -25.29 -35.28
CA LEU A 199 -37.22 -26.43 -35.42
C LEU A 199 -36.57 -26.74 -34.05
N GLU A 200 -36.76 -27.97 -33.59
CA GLU A 200 -36.18 -28.63 -32.41
C GLU A 200 -35.93 -27.76 -31.15
N VAL A 201 -36.80 -27.96 -30.15
CA VAL A 201 -36.75 -27.33 -28.83
C VAL A 201 -35.48 -27.71 -28.08
N ILE A 202 -34.39 -27.01 -28.34
CA ILE A 202 -33.31 -26.85 -27.38
C ILE A 202 -33.82 -25.80 -26.38
N TYR A 203 -34.20 -26.23 -25.17
CA TYR A 203 -34.53 -25.34 -24.05
C TYR A 203 -33.29 -24.50 -23.69
N SER A 204 -33.04 -23.41 -24.43
CA SER A 204 -32.01 -22.45 -24.05
C SER A 204 -32.49 -21.70 -22.82
N PRO A 205 -31.69 -21.61 -21.75
CA PRO A 205 -32.08 -20.86 -20.56
C PRO A 205 -32.30 -19.38 -20.89
N MET A 206 -33.39 -18.79 -20.41
CA MET A 206 -33.68 -17.36 -20.61
C MET A 206 -32.73 -16.47 -19.80
N ALA A 207 -32.18 -17.01 -18.71
CA ALA A 207 -31.08 -16.41 -17.97
C ALA A 207 -30.19 -17.46 -17.29
N THR A 208 -28.94 -17.10 -17.02
CA THR A 208 -27.97 -17.94 -16.30
C THR A 208 -27.49 -17.22 -15.04
N SER A 209 -27.12 -17.98 -14.00
CA SER A 209 -26.48 -17.42 -12.79
C SER A 209 -25.23 -16.62 -13.10
N GLY A 210 -25.04 -15.54 -12.36
CA GLY A 210 -23.91 -14.62 -12.49
C GLY A 210 -24.26 -13.39 -13.32
N ALA A 211 -23.48 -12.32 -13.14
CA ALA A 211 -23.58 -11.15 -13.99
C ALA A 211 -23.18 -11.49 -15.44
N CYS A 212 -23.69 -10.72 -16.41
CA CYS A 212 -23.24 -10.88 -17.79
C CYS A 212 -21.74 -10.63 -17.89
N LYS A 213 -21.04 -11.50 -18.62
CA LYS A 213 -19.59 -11.36 -18.84
C LYS A 213 -19.33 -10.10 -19.66
N ASN A 214 -18.72 -9.10 -19.03
CA ASN A 214 -18.01 -8.06 -19.77
C ASN A 214 -16.61 -8.61 -20.09
N THR A 215 -16.24 -8.67 -21.36
CA THR A 215 -14.89 -9.03 -21.81
C THR A 215 -13.91 -7.90 -21.46
N CYS A 216 -13.52 -7.79 -20.20
CA CYS A 216 -12.54 -6.81 -19.76
C CYS A 216 -11.16 -7.44 -19.59
N GLU A 217 -10.38 -7.47 -20.68
CA GLU A 217 -9.01 -7.98 -20.67
C GLU A 217 -7.97 -6.99 -20.09
N ARG A 218 -8.44 -5.92 -19.42
CA ARG A 218 -7.59 -4.85 -18.89
C ARG A 218 -7.09 -5.09 -17.47
N MET A 219 -7.50 -6.19 -16.84
CA MET A 219 -7.08 -6.54 -15.47
C MET A 219 -5.58 -6.84 -15.37
N LEU A 220 -5.04 -7.74 -16.21
CA LEU A 220 -3.62 -8.10 -16.18
C LEU A 220 -2.69 -6.88 -16.40
N PRO A 221 -2.91 -6.03 -17.42
CA PRO A 221 -2.02 -4.89 -17.62
C PRO A 221 -2.21 -3.81 -16.53
N PHE A 222 -3.38 -3.71 -15.89
CA PHE A 222 -3.55 -2.88 -14.68
C PHE A 222 -2.67 -3.39 -13.52
N LEU A 223 -2.66 -4.70 -13.27
CA LEU A 223 -1.85 -5.30 -12.21
C LEU A 223 -0.34 -5.13 -12.44
N ILE A 224 0.13 -5.32 -13.68
CA ILE A 224 1.54 -5.09 -14.03
C ILE A 224 1.92 -3.63 -13.76
N MET A 225 1.07 -2.69 -14.19
CA MET A 225 1.35 -1.28 -13.97
C MET A 225 1.26 -0.89 -12.50
N LEU A 226 0.38 -1.53 -11.72
CA LEU A 226 0.31 -1.38 -10.27
C LEU A 226 1.63 -1.78 -9.59
N VAL A 227 2.29 -2.86 -10.03
CA VAL A 227 3.62 -3.23 -9.52
C VAL A 227 4.64 -2.15 -9.80
N VAL A 228 4.72 -1.69 -11.05
CA VAL A 228 5.67 -0.66 -11.48
C VAL A 228 5.45 0.63 -10.69
N MET A 229 4.20 1.04 -10.52
CA MET A 229 3.80 2.19 -9.72
C MET A 229 4.21 2.06 -8.26
N THR A 230 3.90 0.91 -7.65
CA THR A 230 4.23 0.64 -6.25
C THR A 230 5.75 0.62 -6.04
N PHE A 231 6.50 0.02 -6.96
CA PHE A 231 7.97 0.05 -6.98
C PHE A 231 8.49 1.49 -7.03
N CYS A 232 7.97 2.34 -7.92
CA CYS A 232 8.40 3.74 -8.03
C CYS A 232 8.14 4.53 -6.75
N VAL A 233 6.93 4.42 -6.20
CA VAL A 233 6.56 5.12 -4.96
C VAL A 233 7.42 4.63 -3.78
N ALA A 234 7.57 3.32 -3.63
CA ALA A 234 8.35 2.73 -2.55
C ALA A 234 9.86 3.04 -2.67
N GLY A 235 10.38 3.13 -3.89
CA GLY A 235 11.77 3.53 -4.16
C GLY A 235 12.13 4.96 -3.70
N THR A 236 11.13 5.83 -3.49
CA THR A 236 11.36 7.19 -2.96
C THR A 236 11.58 7.23 -1.44
N GLN A 237 11.22 6.18 -0.70
CA GLN A 237 11.24 6.18 0.76
C GLN A 237 12.65 6.39 1.33
N MET A 238 13.65 5.66 0.81
CA MET A 238 15.04 5.80 1.25
C MET A 238 15.63 7.19 0.89
N PRO A 239 15.44 7.72 -0.33
CA PRO A 239 15.92 9.06 -0.67
C PRO A 239 15.29 10.17 0.17
N ILE A 240 13.98 10.08 0.44
CA ILE A 240 13.26 11.03 1.28
C ILE A 240 13.83 11.01 2.70
N LEU A 241 14.04 9.82 3.29
CA LEU A 241 14.65 9.68 4.61
C LEU A 241 16.06 10.32 4.67
N MET A 242 16.88 10.09 3.64
CA MET A 242 18.20 10.70 3.55
C MET A 242 18.13 12.22 3.51
N VAL A 243 17.22 12.80 2.71
CA VAL A 243 17.03 14.25 2.62
C VAL A 243 16.56 14.81 3.98
N THR A 244 15.62 14.16 4.65
CA THR A 244 15.18 14.55 6.00
C THR A 244 16.35 14.61 6.97
N LEU A 245 17.13 13.52 7.09
CA LEU A 245 18.25 13.43 8.04
C LEU A 245 19.40 14.41 7.77
N ARG A 246 19.59 14.79 6.50
CA ARG A 246 20.60 15.78 6.07
C ARG A 246 20.10 17.21 6.19
N SER A 247 18.79 17.43 6.22
CA SER A 247 18.21 18.77 6.39
C SER A 247 18.30 19.28 7.82
N VAL A 248 18.31 18.38 8.82
CA VAL A 248 18.28 18.69 10.25
C VAL A 248 19.62 18.44 10.95
N GLY A 249 19.84 19.08 12.10
CA GLY A 249 21.04 18.88 12.92
C GLY A 249 21.15 17.44 13.44
N THR A 250 22.38 16.96 13.65
CA THR A 250 22.66 15.57 14.08
C THR A 250 21.92 15.18 15.36
N MET A 251 21.85 16.10 16.32
CA MET A 251 21.19 15.89 17.62
C MET A 251 19.65 15.91 17.54
N GLU A 252 19.08 16.49 16.49
CA GLU A 252 17.63 16.67 16.32
C GLU A 252 16.99 15.61 15.39
N ARG A 253 17.80 14.71 14.78
CA ARG A 253 17.34 13.74 13.78
C ARG A 253 16.20 12.85 14.25
N SER A 254 16.35 12.21 15.41
CA SER A 254 15.33 11.30 15.94
C SER A 254 14.04 12.05 16.29
N PHE A 255 14.17 13.29 16.77
CA PHE A 255 13.01 14.15 17.05
C PHE A 255 12.30 14.58 15.77
N ALA A 256 13.03 14.90 14.70
CA ALA A 256 12.48 15.23 13.38
C ALA A 256 11.72 14.04 12.76
N LEU A 257 12.24 12.82 12.88
CA LEU A 257 11.54 11.61 12.42
C LEU A 257 10.29 11.32 13.26
N GLY A 258 10.36 11.52 14.58
CA GLY A 258 9.19 11.41 15.45
C GLY A 258 8.09 12.41 15.08
N LEU A 259 8.45 13.67 14.85
CA LEU A 259 7.51 14.71 14.40
C LEU A 259 6.93 14.38 13.01
N GLN A 260 7.75 13.86 12.10
CA GLN A 260 7.29 13.40 10.79
C GLN A 260 6.26 12.29 10.93
N PHE A 261 6.48 11.31 11.81
CA PHE A 261 5.53 10.22 12.04
C PHE A 261 4.19 10.71 12.62
N VAL A 262 4.23 11.61 13.60
CA VAL A 262 3.02 12.24 14.16
C VAL A 262 2.27 13.01 13.06
N GLY A 263 2.99 13.78 12.24
CA GLY A 263 2.42 14.51 11.11
C GLY A 263 1.74 13.57 10.09
N MET A 264 2.38 12.47 9.72
CA MET A 264 1.79 11.47 8.82
C MET A 264 0.52 10.86 9.42
N ARG A 265 0.51 10.54 10.71
CA ARG A 265 -0.69 9.97 11.37
C ARG A 265 -1.86 10.94 11.35
N LEU A 266 -1.62 12.20 11.71
CA LEU A 266 -2.67 13.22 11.81
C LEU A 266 -3.17 13.71 10.45
N PHE A 267 -2.26 13.99 9.52
CA PHE A 267 -2.59 14.67 8.26
C PHE A 267 -2.66 13.74 7.04
N ALA A 268 -2.25 12.48 7.16
CA ALA A 268 -2.30 11.53 6.05
C ALA A 268 -3.23 10.35 6.37
N TYR A 269 -2.95 9.58 7.42
CA TYR A 269 -3.68 8.33 7.70
C TYR A 269 -5.14 8.54 8.11
N ILE A 270 -5.45 9.57 8.92
CA ILE A 270 -6.83 9.88 9.33
C ILE A 270 -7.66 10.43 8.16
N PRO A 271 -7.23 11.48 7.43
CA PRO A 271 -8.05 12.06 6.38
C PRO A 271 -8.17 11.18 5.13
N SER A 272 -7.21 10.29 4.87
CA SER A 272 -7.18 9.50 3.63
C SER A 272 -8.41 8.60 3.46
N PRO A 273 -8.79 7.73 4.43
CA PRO A 273 -10.01 6.94 4.32
C PRO A 273 -11.29 7.78 4.21
N ILE A 274 -11.31 8.97 4.80
CA ILE A 274 -12.47 9.88 4.77
C ILE A 274 -12.67 10.44 3.36
N PHE A 275 -11.61 10.96 2.73
CA PHE A 275 -11.68 11.54 1.39
C PHE A 275 -11.98 10.47 0.34
N PHE A 276 -11.25 9.36 0.37
CA PHE A 276 -11.47 8.27 -0.57
C PHE A 276 -12.82 7.58 -0.33
N GLY A 277 -13.21 7.33 0.92
CA GLY A 277 -14.51 6.75 1.26
C GLY A 277 -15.69 7.57 0.75
N ASN A 278 -15.72 8.88 1.04
CA ASN A 278 -16.78 9.77 0.54
C ASN A 278 -16.82 9.83 -0.99
N ALA A 279 -15.64 9.87 -1.64
CA ALA A 279 -15.57 9.82 -3.09
C ALA A 279 -16.17 8.53 -3.67
N ILE A 280 -15.94 7.40 -3.02
CA ILE A 280 -16.50 6.10 -3.39
C ILE A 280 -18.02 6.07 -3.18
N ASP A 281 -18.48 6.47 -2.00
CA ASP A 281 -19.90 6.50 -1.64
C ASP A 281 -20.70 7.40 -2.59
N SER A 282 -20.11 8.51 -3.05
CA SER A 282 -20.72 9.41 -4.04
C SER A 282 -20.86 8.82 -5.46
N THR A 283 -20.44 7.58 -5.67
CA THR A 283 -20.63 6.83 -6.92
C THR A 283 -21.62 5.67 -6.78
N CYS A 284 -22.24 5.56 -5.61
CA CYS A 284 -23.23 4.54 -5.35
C CYS A 284 -24.49 4.75 -6.21
N LEU A 285 -24.85 3.73 -6.98
CA LEU A 285 -26.10 3.66 -7.73
C LEU A 285 -27.23 3.08 -6.87
N LEU A 286 -26.93 2.10 -6.03
CA LEU A 286 -27.93 1.42 -5.20
C LEU A 286 -27.41 1.17 -3.79
N TRP A 287 -28.15 1.69 -2.81
CA TRP A 287 -27.90 1.49 -1.39
C TRP A 287 -28.67 0.30 -0.87
N SER A 288 -28.07 -0.49 0.03
CA SER A 288 -28.86 -1.42 0.85
C SER A 288 -29.71 -0.63 1.84
N VAL A 289 -30.92 -1.11 2.15
CA VAL A 289 -31.84 -0.44 3.06
C VAL A 289 -32.13 -1.37 4.23
N THR A 290 -31.58 -1.06 5.40
CA THR A 290 -31.85 -1.83 6.63
C THR A 290 -32.55 -0.91 7.62
N CYS A 291 -33.74 -1.28 8.08
CA CYS A 291 -34.55 -0.49 9.03
C CYS A 291 -34.73 0.97 8.56
N GLU A 292 -35.14 1.17 7.30
CA GLU A 292 -35.39 2.49 6.67
C GLU A 292 -34.16 3.43 6.62
N ARG A 293 -32.96 2.90 6.87
CA ARG A 293 -31.69 3.63 6.73
C ARG A 293 -30.84 3.01 5.64
N ASN A 294 -30.09 3.87 4.93
CA ASN A 294 -29.10 3.43 3.95
C ASN A 294 -27.93 2.74 4.68
N GLY A 295 -27.66 1.50 4.30
CA GLY A 295 -26.53 0.69 4.74
C GLY A 295 -25.34 0.81 3.79
N SER A 296 -24.68 -0.32 3.50
CA SER A 296 -23.60 -0.37 2.52
C SER A 296 -24.12 -0.19 1.09
N CYS A 297 -23.29 0.39 0.22
CA CYS A 297 -23.61 0.47 -1.20
C CYS A 297 -23.42 -0.89 -1.89
N LEU A 298 -24.46 -1.31 -2.60
CA LEU A 298 -24.59 -2.59 -3.29
C LEU A 298 -24.02 -2.54 -4.70
N LEU A 299 -24.22 -1.41 -5.41
CA LEU A 299 -23.79 -1.24 -6.80
C LEU A 299 -23.20 0.16 -7.01
N TYR A 300 -22.03 0.21 -7.64
CA TYR A 300 -21.32 1.46 -7.95
C TYR A 300 -21.29 1.71 -9.45
N ASP A 301 -21.33 2.97 -9.87
CA ASP A 301 -20.98 3.36 -11.24
C ASP A 301 -19.46 3.26 -11.40
N ILE A 302 -19.00 2.24 -12.12
CA ILE A 302 -17.58 1.92 -12.24
C ILE A 302 -16.81 3.00 -13.00
N VAL A 303 -17.45 3.71 -13.92
CA VAL A 303 -16.78 4.76 -14.71
C VAL A 303 -16.52 5.97 -13.81
N THR A 304 -17.57 6.47 -13.15
CA THR A 304 -17.44 7.61 -12.23
C THR A 304 -16.52 7.28 -11.05
N PHE A 305 -16.61 6.06 -10.52
CA PHE A 305 -15.75 5.55 -9.45
C PHE A 305 -14.28 5.58 -9.85
N ARG A 306 -13.93 5.11 -11.06
CA ARG A 306 -12.56 5.21 -11.60
C ARG A 306 -12.06 6.65 -11.66
N TYR A 307 -12.84 7.57 -12.25
CA TYR A 307 -12.42 8.95 -12.40
C TYR A 307 -12.22 9.66 -11.06
N LYS A 308 -13.13 9.45 -10.09
CA LYS A 308 -13.00 10.03 -8.75
C LYS A 308 -11.83 9.42 -7.98
N TYR A 309 -11.70 8.10 -7.98
CA TYR A 309 -10.66 7.37 -7.26
C TYR A 309 -9.25 7.71 -7.77
N ILE A 310 -9.02 7.57 -9.08
CA ILE A 310 -7.71 7.87 -9.69
C ILE A 310 -7.47 9.39 -9.74
N GLY A 311 -8.51 10.20 -9.93
CA GLY A 311 -8.40 11.67 -9.98
C GLY A 311 -8.01 12.31 -8.65
N ILE A 312 -8.53 11.83 -7.53
CA ILE A 312 -8.10 12.29 -6.20
C ILE A 312 -6.62 11.93 -5.98
N ALA A 313 -6.22 10.70 -6.29
CA ALA A 313 -4.81 10.30 -6.17
C ALA A 313 -3.88 11.15 -7.07
N ALA A 314 -4.26 11.35 -8.33
CA ALA A 314 -3.49 12.15 -9.28
C ALA A 314 -3.39 13.63 -8.90
N SER A 315 -4.48 14.24 -8.43
CA SER A 315 -4.48 15.65 -7.98
C SER A 315 -3.60 15.84 -6.74
N LEU A 316 -3.71 14.97 -5.73
CA LEU A 316 -2.81 14.97 -4.57
C LEU A 316 -1.35 14.77 -5.00
N LYS A 317 -1.11 13.94 -6.02
CA LYS A 317 0.24 13.68 -6.56
C LYS A 317 0.84 14.91 -7.23
N VAL A 318 0.04 15.68 -7.98
CA VAL A 318 0.47 16.94 -8.61
C VAL A 318 0.82 17.98 -7.54
N ILE A 319 0.01 18.09 -6.49
CA ILE A 319 0.28 18.99 -5.35
C ILE A 319 1.58 18.56 -4.64
N SER A 320 1.73 17.27 -4.36
CA SER A 320 2.95 16.67 -3.79
C SER A 320 4.20 16.97 -4.62
N MET A 321 4.09 16.82 -5.95
CA MET A 321 5.16 17.17 -6.90
C MET A 321 5.58 18.64 -6.76
N GLY A 322 4.63 19.56 -6.63
CA GLY A 322 4.91 20.98 -6.38
C GLY A 322 5.75 21.20 -5.11
N PHE A 323 5.42 20.50 -4.02
CA PHE A 323 6.22 20.56 -2.79
C PHE A 323 7.63 19.96 -2.97
N PHE A 324 7.78 18.83 -3.67
CA PHE A 324 9.11 18.27 -3.95
C PHE A 324 9.97 19.18 -4.84
N VAL A 325 9.36 19.87 -5.81
CA VAL A 325 10.06 20.88 -6.62
C VAL A 325 10.51 22.06 -5.76
N ALA A 326 9.67 22.51 -4.81
CA ALA A 326 10.06 23.55 -3.85
C ALA A 326 11.21 23.07 -2.94
N VAL A 327 11.18 21.83 -2.45
CA VAL A 327 12.30 21.23 -1.69
C VAL A 327 13.59 21.22 -2.52
N TRP A 328 13.52 20.78 -3.78
CA TRP A 328 14.68 20.82 -4.69
C TRP A 328 15.23 22.24 -4.85
N TYR A 329 14.35 23.23 -5.01
CA TYR A 329 14.74 24.63 -5.10
C TYR A 329 15.47 25.13 -3.85
N PHE A 330 14.93 24.86 -2.65
CA PHE A 330 15.57 25.26 -1.39
C PHE A 330 16.92 24.56 -1.17
N ILE A 331 17.02 23.26 -1.47
CA ILE A 331 18.28 22.51 -1.38
C ILE A 331 19.30 23.09 -2.37
N ARG A 332 18.90 23.35 -3.62
CA ARG A 332 19.78 23.93 -4.63
C ARG A 332 20.31 25.29 -4.19
N ARG A 333 19.46 26.17 -3.66
CA ARG A 333 19.85 27.50 -3.19
C ARG A 333 20.86 27.42 -2.04
N ARG A 334 20.65 26.49 -1.09
CA ARG A 334 21.57 26.24 0.02
C ARG A 334 22.94 25.76 -0.47
N THR A 335 22.97 24.76 -1.37
CA THR A 335 24.23 24.25 -1.93
C THR A 335 25.00 25.33 -2.70
N LEU A 336 24.32 26.20 -3.44
CA LEU A 336 24.96 27.32 -4.15
C LEU A 336 25.53 28.36 -3.18
N ALA A 337 24.82 28.67 -2.09
CA ALA A 337 25.30 29.59 -1.07
C ALA A 337 26.54 29.03 -0.33
N GLU A 338 26.54 27.73 -0.02
CA GLU A 338 27.68 27.03 0.58
C GLU A 338 28.89 27.04 -0.36
N ALA A 339 28.71 26.80 -1.67
CA ALA A 339 29.78 26.89 -2.66
C ALA A 339 30.34 28.31 -2.82
N ALA A 340 29.47 29.33 -2.83
CA ALA A 340 29.91 30.72 -2.91
C ALA A 340 30.68 31.17 -1.65
N ALA A 341 30.29 30.68 -0.47
CA ALA A 341 31.01 30.93 0.78
C ALA A 341 32.39 30.25 0.79
N ALA A 342 32.48 28.99 0.32
CA ALA A 342 33.75 28.27 0.20
C ALA A 342 34.74 29.00 -0.73
N ASN A 343 34.27 29.47 -1.89
CA ASN A 343 35.10 30.25 -2.82
C ASN A 343 35.60 31.57 -2.20
N ARG A 344 34.81 32.24 -1.34
CA ARG A 344 35.26 33.47 -0.66
C ARG A 344 36.39 33.19 0.34
N VAL A 345 36.33 32.08 1.07
CA VAL A 345 37.37 31.68 2.03
C VAL A 345 38.67 31.33 1.30
N GLU A 346 38.58 30.63 0.17
CA GLU A 346 39.76 30.28 -0.64
C GLU A 346 40.46 31.53 -1.20
N ILE A 347 39.69 32.50 -1.72
CA ILE A 347 40.23 33.78 -2.18
C ILE A 347 40.93 34.53 -1.03
N GLN A 348 40.30 34.64 0.16
CA GLN A 348 40.92 35.30 1.32
C GLN A 348 42.22 34.64 1.78
N THR A 349 42.30 33.30 1.73
CA THR A 349 43.49 32.54 2.12
C THR A 349 44.64 32.73 1.12
N SER A 350 44.33 32.93 -0.17
CA SER A 350 45.32 33.16 -1.23
C SER A 350 45.88 34.58 -1.28
N THR A 351 45.21 35.57 -0.68
CA THR A 351 45.62 36.99 -0.67
C THR A 351 46.34 37.45 0.60
N SER A 352 46.54 36.59 1.61
CA SER A 352 47.40 36.94 2.75
C SER A 352 48.86 37.02 2.32
N PRO A 353 49.56 38.17 2.49
CA PRO A 353 50.98 38.24 2.21
C PRO A 353 51.72 37.36 3.23
N VAL A 354 52.53 36.43 2.72
CA VAL A 354 53.59 35.78 3.52
C VAL A 354 54.53 36.90 3.96
N ASP A 355 54.47 37.25 5.24
CA ASP A 355 55.48 38.08 5.88
C ASP A 355 56.81 37.31 5.84
N ARG A 356 57.64 37.64 4.85
CA ARG A 356 58.94 37.06 4.63
C ARG A 356 59.92 37.87 5.45
N THR A 357 60.03 37.56 6.73
CA THR A 357 61.15 38.04 7.54
C THR A 357 62.42 37.37 7.02
N GLU A 358 63.24 38.17 6.34
CA GLU A 358 64.58 37.82 5.88
C GLU A 358 65.47 37.46 7.08
N GLY A 359 65.91 36.20 7.11
CA GLY A 359 67.01 35.73 7.93
C GLY A 359 68.00 34.99 7.03
N ASN A 360 69.04 35.71 6.60
CA ASN A 360 70.17 35.18 5.83
C ASN A 360 70.75 33.91 6.46
N ASN A 361 70.95 32.86 5.67
CA ASN A 361 72.26 32.21 5.59
C ASN A 361 72.42 31.34 4.34
N LEU A 362 73.56 31.59 3.68
CA LEU A 362 74.17 30.91 2.54
C LEU A 362 74.32 29.39 2.75
N GLY A 363 74.16 28.61 1.68
CA GLY A 363 74.64 27.21 1.68
C GLY A 363 74.17 26.32 0.53
N ALA A 364 74.69 26.58 -0.67
CA ALA A 364 75.12 25.60 -1.69
C ALA A 364 74.25 24.36 -2.11
N VAL A 365 73.87 24.39 -3.40
CA VAL A 365 74.25 23.41 -4.46
C VAL A 365 73.46 22.07 -4.62
N THR A 366 72.92 21.92 -5.85
CA THR A 366 72.66 20.72 -6.71
C THR A 366 71.47 19.76 -6.49
N HIS A 367 70.61 19.78 -7.54
CA HIS A 367 70.17 18.67 -8.41
C HIS A 367 69.07 17.65 -8.00
N THR A 368 67.94 17.82 -8.72
CA THR A 368 67.18 16.82 -9.52
C THR A 368 66.36 15.68 -8.88
N ALA A 369 65.14 15.56 -9.44
CA ALA A 369 64.35 14.35 -9.71
C ALA A 369 63.18 14.00 -8.76
N ARG A 370 61.96 14.08 -9.32
CA ARG A 370 60.78 13.24 -9.04
C ARG A 370 60.84 12.00 -9.97
N PRO A 371 59.96 10.97 -9.90
CA PRO A 371 58.95 10.57 -8.89
C PRO A 371 59.13 9.08 -8.46
N SER A 372 58.39 8.49 -7.50
CA SER A 372 57.17 7.68 -7.74
C SER A 372 56.71 6.92 -6.47
N GLU A 373 55.39 6.83 -6.31
CA GLU A 373 54.51 5.80 -5.70
C GLU A 373 54.85 4.90 -4.47
N LEU A 374 53.81 4.79 -3.62
CA LEU A 374 53.21 3.60 -2.96
C LEU A 374 53.47 3.26 -1.47
N GLY A 375 52.36 3.10 -0.71
CA GLY A 375 52.20 2.29 0.54
C GLY A 375 52.31 3.05 1.87
N ILE A 376 51.24 3.36 2.62
CA ILE A 376 50.55 2.52 3.66
C ILE A 376 51.58 1.94 4.67
N THR A 377 51.71 2.34 5.95
CA THR A 377 50.76 2.43 7.09
C THR A 377 51.41 3.20 8.29
N PRO A 378 50.68 3.53 9.39
CA PRO A 378 51.06 4.54 10.38
C PRO A 378 51.88 4.01 11.58
N ALA A 379 52.66 4.90 12.20
CA ALA A 379 53.35 4.70 13.46
C ALA A 379 52.48 5.09 14.66
N THR A 380 52.42 4.22 15.66
CA THR A 380 51.84 4.43 17.00
C THR A 380 52.84 5.13 17.95
N PRO A 381 52.37 5.71 19.08
CA PRO A 381 53.08 6.68 19.94
C PRO A 381 53.96 6.01 21.04
N PRO A 382 54.73 6.79 21.85
CA PRO A 382 55.81 6.23 22.64
C PRO A 382 55.38 5.65 23.99
N HIS A 383 56.12 4.63 24.41
CA HIS A 383 56.10 3.99 25.73
C HIS A 383 56.93 4.77 26.77
N GLN A 384 56.53 4.65 28.04
CA GLN A 384 57.38 4.94 29.20
C GLN A 384 57.26 3.78 30.21
N TYR A 385 58.43 3.15 30.50
CA TYR A 385 58.94 2.46 31.71
C TYR A 385 57.96 1.68 32.62
N ASP A 386 58.22 0.48 33.16
CA ASP A 386 59.49 -0.12 33.61
C ASP A 386 59.36 -1.65 33.91
N HIS A 387 60.52 -2.34 33.99
CA HIS A 387 60.92 -3.65 34.57
C HIS A 387 59.85 -4.61 35.21
N ASP A 388 59.89 -5.96 35.15
CA ASP A 388 61.02 -6.90 35.09
C ASP A 388 60.58 -8.37 34.82
N HIS A 389 61.48 -9.12 34.18
CA HIS A 389 61.78 -10.57 34.23
C HIS A 389 60.73 -11.73 34.19
N ARG A 390 60.92 -12.53 33.11
CA ARG A 390 61.22 -13.99 33.06
C ARG A 390 60.15 -15.01 32.57
N ASN A 391 60.41 -15.45 31.34
CA ASN A 391 60.54 -16.84 30.84
C ASN A 391 59.32 -17.77 30.66
N ASN A 392 59.12 -18.06 29.36
CA ASN A 392 59.02 -19.38 28.70
C ASN A 392 57.92 -20.38 29.07
N GLY A 393 57.23 -20.82 28.02
CA GLY A 393 57.09 -22.27 27.76
C GLY A 393 55.67 -22.78 27.49
N SER A 394 55.29 -22.77 26.21
CA SER A 394 54.68 -23.90 25.47
C SER A 394 53.70 -24.88 26.17
N SER A 395 52.49 -24.90 25.61
CA SER A 395 51.72 -26.06 25.12
C SER A 395 51.54 -27.33 25.99
N SER A 396 50.24 -27.56 26.30
CA SER A 396 49.44 -28.73 25.91
C SER A 396 49.15 -29.87 26.92
N VAL A 397 47.85 -30.21 26.97
CA VAL A 397 47.17 -31.49 27.31
C VAL A 397 47.14 -31.98 28.78
N GLY A 398 45.92 -32.26 29.27
CA GLY A 398 45.62 -33.56 29.93
C GLY A 398 45.22 -33.58 31.42
N GLN A 399 43.90 -33.63 31.66
CA GLN A 399 43.15 -34.39 32.69
C GLN A 399 43.68 -34.54 34.15
N GLY A 400 42.85 -34.11 35.11
CA GLY A 400 42.34 -35.02 36.15
C GLY A 400 42.61 -34.74 37.65
N VAL A 401 41.53 -34.37 38.36
CA VAL A 401 41.11 -34.83 39.71
C VAL A 401 41.45 -34.00 40.98
N ASN A 402 40.35 -33.48 41.58
CA ASN A 402 39.96 -33.22 42.98
C ASN A 402 40.72 -32.27 43.93
N GLY A 403 39.92 -31.36 44.53
CA GLY A 403 39.92 -31.16 46.00
C GLY A 403 39.68 -29.74 46.52
N ARG A 404 38.44 -29.46 46.98
CA ARG A 404 37.98 -28.53 48.07
C ARG A 404 38.46 -27.06 48.01
N ARG A 405 37.66 -26.01 48.28
CA ARG A 405 36.72 -25.78 49.40
C ARG A 405 35.98 -24.42 49.17
N GLN A 406 34.75 -24.34 49.70
CA GLN A 406 33.77 -23.24 49.95
C GLN A 406 34.31 -21.82 50.27
N PRO A 407 33.49 -20.72 50.22
CA PRO A 407 32.26 -20.45 51.05
C PRO A 407 31.09 -19.79 50.25
N ASP A 408 29.89 -19.46 50.75
CA ASP A 408 29.21 -19.60 52.04
C ASP A 408 27.67 -19.60 51.81
N GLN A 409 26.97 -20.19 52.76
CA GLN A 409 25.52 -20.33 52.88
C GLN A 409 24.94 -19.18 53.72
N ASP A 410 23.70 -18.77 53.45
CA ASP A 410 22.78 -18.39 54.53
C ASP A 410 21.35 -18.84 54.20
N GLN A 411 20.63 -19.20 55.27
CA GLN A 411 19.56 -20.21 55.35
C GLN A 411 18.12 -19.66 55.21
N GLY A 412 17.17 -20.58 54.96
CA GLY A 412 15.73 -20.37 55.18
C GLY A 412 14.83 -21.47 54.59
N LEU A 413 14.80 -22.62 55.27
CA LEU A 413 13.88 -23.78 55.14
C LEU A 413 12.40 -23.36 55.33
N ASP A 414 11.35 -23.99 54.77
CA ASP A 414 10.95 -25.40 54.92
C ASP A 414 9.98 -25.91 53.82
N HIS A 415 10.27 -27.13 53.34
CA HIS A 415 9.42 -28.33 53.12
C HIS A 415 7.90 -28.19 52.81
N LEU A 416 7.26 -28.93 51.87
CA LEU A 416 7.38 -30.37 51.54
C LEU A 416 6.68 -30.70 50.18
N THR A 417 7.38 -31.50 49.38
CA THR A 417 7.01 -32.45 48.29
C THR A 417 5.74 -33.31 48.55
N LEU A 418 5.04 -34.02 47.65
CA LEU A 418 5.16 -34.48 46.24
C LEU A 418 3.84 -35.23 45.85
N ARG A 419 3.70 -35.58 44.54
CA ARG A 419 2.91 -36.69 43.91
C ARG A 419 1.44 -36.47 43.47
N GLY A 420 1.21 -36.55 42.15
CA GLY A 420 0.02 -37.19 41.52
C GLY A 420 0.13 -38.73 41.57
N PRO A 421 -0.68 -39.56 40.87
CA PRO A 421 -1.26 -39.36 39.51
C PRO A 421 -2.66 -40.02 39.25
N GLU A 422 -3.03 -40.13 37.96
CA GLU A 422 -3.86 -41.17 37.29
C GLU A 422 -5.38 -41.03 37.00
N ASP A 423 -5.72 -41.66 35.87
CA ASP A 423 -6.89 -41.57 34.98
C ASP A 423 -8.19 -42.23 35.47
N ALA A 424 -9.35 -41.80 34.93
CA ALA A 424 -10.54 -42.66 34.82
C ALA A 424 -11.54 -42.23 33.71
N TYR A 425 -11.76 -43.15 32.78
CA TYR A 425 -12.84 -43.25 31.79
C TYR A 425 -14.16 -43.73 32.46
N ILE A 426 -15.36 -43.48 31.89
CA ILE A 426 -16.55 -44.40 31.74
C ILE A 426 -17.85 -43.65 31.31
N ARG A 427 -18.39 -44.08 30.15
CA ARG A 427 -19.79 -44.24 29.62
C ARG A 427 -20.94 -43.22 29.81
N GLY A 428 -21.63 -42.92 28.69
CA GLY A 428 -23.02 -42.41 28.62
C GLY A 428 -24.11 -43.48 28.84
N PRO A 429 -25.42 -43.15 28.75
CA PRO A 429 -26.11 -43.17 27.44
C PRO A 429 -27.33 -42.20 27.22
N ASN A 430 -27.77 -42.15 25.95
CA ASN A 430 -29.12 -41.94 25.38
C ASN A 430 -29.88 -40.58 25.38
N VAL A 431 -29.83 -39.94 24.20
CA VAL A 431 -30.92 -39.46 23.32
C VAL A 431 -32.33 -39.24 23.91
N THR A 432 -32.81 -37.99 23.89
CA THR A 432 -34.19 -37.66 23.47
C THR A 432 -34.32 -36.19 23.05
N THR A 433 -34.76 -35.99 21.80
CA THR A 433 -35.56 -34.88 21.23
C THR A 433 -35.60 -33.52 21.93
N LEU A 434 -35.18 -32.45 21.22
CA LEU A 434 -35.73 -31.10 21.43
C LEU A 434 -35.81 -30.31 20.12
N SER A 435 -37.00 -29.74 19.97
CA SER A 435 -37.58 -28.92 18.92
C SER A 435 -37.11 -27.46 18.92
N ASN A 436 -37.19 -26.84 17.73
CA ASN A 436 -37.54 -25.45 17.42
C ASN A 436 -36.74 -24.25 18.03
N ILE A 437 -36.00 -23.55 17.14
CA ILE A 437 -35.91 -22.09 16.79
C ILE A 437 -35.92 -21.01 17.91
N PRO A 438 -35.39 -19.76 17.71
CA PRO A 438 -34.10 -19.23 17.23
C PRO A 438 -33.40 -18.31 18.27
N GLY A 439 -32.17 -17.83 18.00
CA GLY A 439 -31.65 -16.62 18.67
C GLY A 439 -30.14 -16.38 18.53
N GLU A 440 -29.80 -15.21 17.97
CA GLU A 440 -28.61 -14.35 18.17
C GLU A 440 -27.20 -14.97 18.01
N GLU A 441 -26.43 -14.64 16.97
CA GLU A 441 -25.61 -13.42 16.83
C GLU A 441 -24.77 -13.05 18.06
N SER A 442 -23.48 -13.37 18.00
CA SER A 442 -22.44 -12.63 18.72
C SER A 442 -21.11 -12.68 17.94
N VAL A 443 -20.94 -11.65 17.12
CA VAL A 443 -19.72 -10.87 16.81
C VAL A 443 -18.40 -11.40 17.40
N LEU A 444 -17.44 -11.71 16.51
CA LEU A 444 -16.06 -11.20 16.56
C LEU A 444 -15.37 -11.27 15.20
#